data_AF-X1K950-F1
#
_entry.id   AF-X1K950-F1
#
_cell.length_a   1.000
_cell.length_b   1.000
_cell.length_c   1.000
_cell.angle_alpha   90.00
_cell.angle_beta   90.00
_cell.angle_gamma   90.00
#
_symmetry.space_group_name_H-M   'P 1'
#
loop_
_entity.id
_entity.type
_entity.pdbx_description
1 polymer ?
#
loop_
_entity_poly.entity_id
_entity_poly.type
_entity_poly.pdbx_seq_one_letter_code
_entity_poly.pdbx_strand_id
1 'polypeptide(L)'
;MTQNKGKPKTEFALVPQTDLGTGELLVPEVIKALVRYADKYHLDPERGHVVLMYSKPYITIDGYLYHARQAGIPYSLSSYPLDEGQRKDYQIGEGDYAWLAQVMFGEKEETFTGLGIVTKDEMTATSKGKPEQLRSPVVAAHPQLLAQKRAEWQALRRAFPIGETEGDKGGEVENE
;
A
#
# COMPACT_ATOMS: atom_id res chain seq x y z
N MET A 1 38.60 24.18 26.39
CA MET A 1 37.65 23.06 26.59
C MET A 1 36.49 23.25 25.62
N THR A 2 36.56 22.61 24.45
CA THR A 2 35.54 22.73 23.41
C THR A 2 34.40 21.79 23.76
N GLN A 3 33.25 22.33 24.17
CA GLN A 3 32.07 21.51 24.43
C GLN A 3 31.66 20.83 23.13
N ASN A 4 31.85 19.51 23.09
CA ASN A 4 31.40 18.66 22.02
C ASN A 4 29.87 18.64 22.10
N LYS A 5 29.20 19.53 21.36
CA LYS A 5 27.75 19.53 21.19
C LYS A 5 27.39 18.23 20.47
N GLY A 6 27.12 17.18 21.25
CA GLY A 6 26.67 15.90 20.72
C GLY A 6 25.49 16.16 19.81
N LYS A 7 25.61 15.76 18.53
CA LYS A 7 24.47 15.78 17.62
C LYS A 7 23.34 15.03 18.32
N PRO A 8 22.14 15.61 18.45
CA PRO A 8 21.02 14.89 19.02
C PRO A 8 20.88 13.58 18.24
N LYS A 9 20.90 12.45 18.96
CA LYS A 9 20.55 11.15 18.36
C LYS A 9 19.16 11.34 17.78
N THR A 10 19.04 11.29 16.46
CA THR A 10 17.74 11.32 15.79
C THR A 10 17.03 10.04 16.19
N GLU A 11 16.12 10.18 17.15
CA GLU A 11 15.32 9.11 17.78
C GLU A 11 14.57 8.24 16.75
N PHE A 12 14.45 8.72 15.50
CA PHE A 12 13.73 8.08 14.41
C PHE A 12 14.54 8.02 13.11
N ALA A 13 15.87 7.87 13.19
CA ALA A 13 16.76 7.96 12.02
C ALA A 13 16.40 6.99 10.87
N LEU A 14 15.75 5.87 11.17
CA LEU A 14 15.35 4.84 10.19
C LEU A 14 13.90 4.99 9.73
N VAL A 15 13.09 5.81 10.40
CA VAL A 15 11.72 6.10 9.98
C VAL A 15 11.74 7.02 8.76
N PRO A 16 10.85 6.87 7.77
CA PRO A 16 10.74 7.79 6.65
C PRO A 16 10.69 9.25 7.10
N GLN A 17 11.59 10.07 6.55
CA GLN A 17 11.74 11.50 6.89
C GLN A 17 11.03 12.42 5.89
N THR A 18 10.43 11.87 4.83
CA THR A 18 9.71 12.62 3.79
C THR A 18 8.35 12.02 3.52
N ASP A 19 7.38 12.86 3.18
CA ASP A 19 6.13 12.42 2.58
C ASP A 19 6.39 11.94 1.15
N LEU A 20 6.03 10.71 0.81
CA LEU A 20 6.30 10.14 -0.51
C LEU A 20 5.41 10.72 -1.62
N GLY A 21 4.27 11.33 -1.25
CA GLY A 21 3.35 11.97 -2.19
C GLY A 21 3.75 13.40 -2.53
N THR A 22 4.26 14.17 -1.56
CA THR A 22 4.64 15.59 -1.76
C THR A 22 6.15 15.81 -1.89
N GLY A 23 6.98 14.89 -1.37
CA GLY A 23 8.44 15.05 -1.28
C GLY A 23 8.90 15.97 -0.14
N GLU A 24 7.96 16.51 0.66
CA GLU A 24 8.27 17.42 1.75
C GLU A 24 8.86 16.68 2.95
N LEU A 25 9.78 17.35 3.68
CA LEU A 25 10.33 16.83 4.92
C LEU A 25 9.25 16.79 6.00
N LEU A 26 9.20 15.69 6.74
CA LEU A 26 8.27 15.52 7.85
C LEU A 26 8.78 16.27 9.08
N VAL A 27 7.87 16.99 9.75
CA VAL A 27 8.16 17.56 11.06
C VAL A 27 8.14 16.46 12.14
N PRO A 28 8.88 16.60 13.25
CA PRO A 28 9.00 15.56 14.28
C PRO A 28 7.65 15.06 14.84
N GLU A 29 6.65 15.94 14.92
CA GLU A 29 5.31 15.62 15.41
C GLU A 29 4.60 14.64 14.47
N VAL A 30 4.77 14.79 13.16
CA VAL A 30 4.21 13.90 12.13
C VAL A 30 4.91 12.55 12.15
N ILE A 31 6.23 12.53 12.33
CA ILE A 31 7.00 11.28 12.48
C ILE A 31 6.51 10.52 13.72
N LYS A 32 6.35 11.20 14.86
CA LYS A 32 5.80 10.60 16.09
C LYS A 32 4.38 10.07 15.89
N ALA A 33 3.55 10.78 15.13
CA ALA A 33 2.20 10.31 14.81
C ALA A 33 2.22 9.07 13.91
N LEU A 34 3.13 9.00 12.93
CA LEU A 34 3.32 7.84 12.06
C LEU A 34 3.80 6.62 12.86
N VAL A 35 4.74 6.80 13.79
CA VAL A 35 5.21 5.74 14.69
C VAL A 35 4.06 5.22 15.56
N ARG A 36 3.29 6.11 16.20
CA ARG A 36 2.11 5.70 16.99
C ARG A 36 1.06 4.96 16.16
N TYR A 37 0.87 5.36 14.90
CA TYR A 37 -0.03 4.66 13.99
C TYR A 37 0.49 3.26 13.68
N ALA A 38 1.78 3.11 13.39
CA ALA A 38 2.40 1.82 13.13
C ALA A 38 2.33 0.90 14.37
N ASP A 39 2.66 1.42 15.56
CA ASP A 39 2.58 0.71 16.83
C ASP A 39 1.17 0.18 17.11
N LYS A 40 0.14 1.01 16.87
CA LYS A 40 -1.28 0.65 17.06
C LYS A 40 -1.66 -0.61 16.27
N TYR A 41 -1.08 -0.80 15.08
CA TYR A 41 -1.38 -1.92 14.20
C TYR A 41 -0.26 -2.96 14.14
N HIS A 42 0.69 -2.90 15.07
CA HIS A 42 1.85 -3.80 15.14
C HIS A 42 2.67 -3.83 13.85
N LEU A 43 2.83 -2.67 13.21
CA LEU A 43 3.64 -2.48 12.00
C LEU A 43 4.97 -1.79 12.33
N ASP A 44 5.95 -1.92 11.44
CA ASP A 44 7.30 -1.41 11.62
C ASP A 44 7.58 -0.32 10.55
N PRO A 45 7.59 0.98 10.94
CA PRO A 45 7.84 2.05 9.99
C PRO A 45 9.31 2.12 9.56
N GLU A 46 10.25 1.58 10.33
CA GLU A 46 11.68 1.51 9.96
C GLU A 46 11.92 0.49 8.84
N ARG A 47 11.07 -0.54 8.77
CA ARG A 47 11.05 -1.51 7.66
C ARG A 47 10.19 -1.07 6.48
N GLY A 48 9.59 0.13 6.54
CA GLY A 48 8.72 0.64 5.49
C GLY A 48 7.35 -0.04 5.43
N HIS A 49 6.86 -0.68 6.51
CA HIS A 49 5.51 -1.24 6.54
C HIS A 49 4.44 -0.15 6.47
N VAL A 50 4.76 1.05 6.99
CA VAL A 50 3.93 2.25 6.90
C VAL A 50 4.78 3.41 6.45
N VAL A 51 4.25 4.18 5.51
CA VAL A 51 4.86 5.41 4.99
C VAL A 51 3.85 6.55 5.07
N LEU A 52 4.30 7.79 4.95
CA LEU A 52 3.39 8.92 4.76
C LEU A 52 3.26 9.23 3.26
N MET A 53 2.04 9.38 2.77
CA MET A 53 1.75 9.76 1.41
C MET A 53 0.56 10.73 1.39
N TYR A 54 0.77 11.93 0.86
CA TYR A 54 -0.22 13.01 0.84
C TYR A 54 -0.79 13.31 2.24
N SER A 55 0.11 13.40 3.22
CA SER A 55 -0.17 13.68 4.63
C SER A 55 -1.04 12.62 5.33
N LYS A 56 -1.15 11.42 4.75
CA LYS A 56 -1.89 10.30 5.32
C LYS A 56 -0.98 9.09 5.51
N PRO A 57 -1.13 8.33 6.61
CA PRO A 57 -0.42 7.07 6.75
C PRO A 57 -0.93 6.09 5.70
N TYR A 58 0.00 5.40 5.05
CA TYR A 58 -0.26 4.41 4.01
C TYR A 58 0.47 3.12 4.38
N ILE A 59 -0.28 2.03 4.52
CA ILE A 59 0.27 0.69 4.76
C ILE A 59 0.72 0.11 3.42
N THR A 60 2.00 -0.21 3.32
CA THR A 60 2.61 -0.74 2.10
C THR A 60 2.26 -2.20 1.90
N ILE A 61 2.56 -2.74 0.71
CA ILE A 61 2.40 -4.17 0.45
C ILE A 61 3.24 -5.02 1.43
N ASP A 62 4.45 -4.56 1.79
CA ASP A 62 5.29 -5.23 2.77
C ASP A 62 4.65 -5.23 4.17
N GLY A 63 3.96 -4.14 4.53
CA GLY A 63 3.16 -4.08 5.75
C GLY A 63 2.02 -5.09 5.79
N TYR A 64 1.30 -5.26 4.68
CA TYR A 64 0.24 -6.27 4.57
C TYR A 64 0.78 -7.69 4.56
N LEU A 65 1.88 -7.96 3.85
CA LEU A 65 2.53 -9.27 3.87
C LEU A 65 3.03 -9.64 5.26
N TYR A 66 3.61 -8.68 5.98
CA TYR A 66 4.01 -8.86 7.37
C TYR A 66 2.79 -9.16 8.25
N HIS A 67 1.72 -8.36 8.14
CA HIS A 67 0.50 -8.54 8.92
C HIS A 67 -0.16 -9.91 8.65
N ALA A 68 -0.28 -10.30 7.39
CA ALA A 68 -0.79 -11.62 6.98
C ALA A 68 0.03 -12.76 7.59
N ARG A 69 1.36 -12.63 7.63
CA ARG A 69 2.24 -13.59 8.31
C ARG A 69 2.00 -13.64 9.82
N GLN A 70 1.76 -12.50 10.46
CA GLN A 70 1.47 -12.44 11.91
C GLN A 70 0.11 -13.05 12.26
N ALA A 71 -0.87 -13.02 11.36
CA ALA A 71 -2.19 -13.61 11.57
C ALA A 71 -2.11 -15.15 11.77
N GLY A 72 -1.06 -15.80 11.28
CA GLY A 72 -0.85 -17.24 11.46
C GLY A 72 -1.84 -18.12 10.68
N ILE A 73 -2.62 -17.53 9.78
CA ILE A 73 -3.59 -18.24 8.94
C ILE A 73 -2.89 -18.66 7.65
N PRO A 74 -2.84 -19.96 7.30
CA PRO A 74 -2.30 -20.40 6.02
C PRO A 74 -3.10 -19.82 4.85
N TYR A 75 -2.42 -19.19 3.89
CA TYR A 75 -3.01 -18.66 2.68
C TYR A 75 -2.07 -18.84 1.48
N SER A 76 -2.64 -18.80 0.29
CA SER A 76 -1.88 -18.65 -0.96
C SER A 76 -2.20 -17.31 -1.61
N LEU A 77 -1.19 -16.61 -2.11
CA LEU A 77 -1.32 -15.43 -2.95
C LEU A 77 -0.87 -15.79 -4.36
N SER A 78 -1.75 -15.64 -5.34
CA SER A 78 -1.44 -15.74 -6.76
C SER A 78 -1.79 -14.42 -7.45
N SER A 79 -1.03 -14.08 -8.49
CA SER A 79 -1.30 -12.93 -9.33
C SER A 79 -0.94 -13.22 -10.77
N TYR A 80 -1.74 -12.71 -11.70
CA TYR A 80 -1.56 -12.93 -13.13
C TYR A 80 -2.11 -11.75 -13.95
N PRO A 81 -1.54 -11.48 -15.14
CA PRO A 81 -2.11 -10.51 -16.06
C PRO A 81 -3.48 -11.00 -16.54
N LEU A 82 -4.42 -10.07 -16.75
CA LEU A 82 -5.74 -10.41 -17.29
C LEU A 82 -5.63 -10.91 -18.74
N ASP A 83 -6.38 -11.97 -19.06
CA ASP A 83 -6.56 -12.43 -20.45
C ASP A 83 -7.53 -11.53 -21.24
N GLU A 84 -7.65 -11.75 -22.55
CA GLU A 84 -8.49 -10.91 -23.42
C GLU A 84 -9.98 -10.89 -23.01
N GLY A 85 -10.52 -12.02 -22.54
CA GLY A 85 -11.90 -12.12 -22.08
C GLY A 85 -12.12 -11.31 -20.81
N GLN A 86 -11.27 -11.53 -19.82
CA GLN A 86 -11.31 -10.78 -18.56
C GLN A 86 -11.11 -9.28 -18.79
N ARG A 87 -10.19 -8.89 -19.67
CA ARG A 87 -9.97 -7.47 -20.02
C ARG A 87 -11.24 -6.84 -20.57
N LYS A 88 -12.02 -7.56 -21.38
CA LYS A 88 -13.31 -7.10 -21.88
C LYS A 88 -14.33 -6.96 -20.76
N ASP A 89 -14.42 -7.93 -19.86
CA ASP A 89 -15.35 -7.93 -18.73
C ASP A 89 -15.09 -6.77 -17.77
N TYR A 90 -13.82 -6.49 -17.47
CA TYR A 90 -13.38 -5.38 -16.64
C TYR A 90 -13.26 -4.03 -17.39
N GLN A 91 -13.63 -3.99 -18.68
CA GLN A 91 -13.57 -2.80 -19.53
C GLN A 91 -12.17 -2.14 -19.54
N ILE A 92 -11.12 -2.94 -19.58
CA ILE A 92 -9.74 -2.47 -19.58
C ILE A 92 -9.41 -1.85 -20.94
N GLY A 93 -8.91 -0.61 -20.93
CA GLY A 93 -8.55 0.14 -22.13
C GLY A 93 -7.42 -0.51 -22.94
N GLU A 94 -7.38 -0.19 -24.24
CA GLU A 94 -6.27 -0.60 -25.09
C GLU A 94 -4.97 0.08 -24.64
N GLY A 95 -3.91 -0.72 -24.45
CA GLY A 95 -2.61 -0.25 -23.96
C GLY A 95 -2.51 -0.13 -22.43
N ASP A 96 -3.59 -0.37 -21.69
CA ASP A 96 -3.56 -0.42 -20.22
C ASP A 96 -3.01 -1.78 -19.74
N TYR A 97 -2.24 -1.75 -18.65
CA TYR A 97 -1.77 -2.95 -17.97
C TYR A 97 -2.69 -3.28 -16.81
N ALA A 98 -3.20 -4.50 -16.77
CA ALA A 98 -4.13 -4.95 -15.73
C ALA A 98 -3.73 -6.33 -15.20
N TRP A 99 -3.77 -6.48 -13.88
CA TRP A 99 -3.46 -7.70 -13.15
C TRP A 99 -4.56 -8.02 -12.16
N LEU A 100 -4.87 -9.30 -12.03
CA LEU A 100 -5.70 -9.82 -10.96
C LEU A 100 -4.81 -10.53 -9.94
N ALA A 101 -5.10 -10.34 -8.67
CA ALA A 101 -4.52 -11.11 -7.59
C ALA A 101 -5.61 -11.78 -6.78
N GLN A 102 -5.31 -12.95 -6.23
CA GLN A 102 -6.22 -13.75 -5.41
C GLN A 102 -5.49 -14.20 -4.15
N VAL A 103 -6.11 -13.95 -2.99
CA VAL A 103 -5.74 -14.55 -1.72
C VAL A 103 -6.78 -15.62 -1.39
N MET A 104 -6.32 -16.86 -1.20
CA MET A 104 -7.17 -18.01 -0.88
C MET A 104 -6.79 -18.59 0.47
N PHE A 105 -7.80 -18.84 1.32
CA PHE A 105 -7.62 -19.39 2.67
C PHE A 105 -7.92 -20.89 2.73
N GLY A 106 -6.87 -21.71 2.65
CA GLY A 106 -6.93 -23.17 2.90
C GLY A 106 -8.13 -23.87 2.24
N GLU A 107 -8.76 -24.79 2.98
CA GLU A 107 -9.92 -25.59 2.53
C GLU A 107 -11.23 -24.78 2.49
N LYS A 108 -11.27 -23.53 2.96
CA LYS A 108 -12.53 -22.79 3.15
C LYS A 108 -13.10 -22.18 1.88
N GLU A 109 -12.46 -22.37 0.72
CA GLU A 109 -12.80 -21.78 -0.59
C GLU A 109 -12.98 -20.24 -0.60
N GLU A 110 -12.73 -19.57 0.52
CA GLU A 110 -12.86 -18.12 0.62
C GLU A 110 -11.73 -17.45 -0.16
N THR A 111 -12.11 -16.68 -1.16
CA THR A 111 -11.20 -16.04 -2.10
C THR A 111 -11.41 -14.53 -2.09
N PHE A 112 -10.35 -13.79 -1.80
CA PHE A 112 -10.32 -12.34 -1.87
C PHE A 112 -9.55 -11.90 -3.11
N THR A 113 -10.21 -11.17 -3.99
CA THR A 113 -9.61 -10.70 -5.24
C THR A 113 -9.15 -9.26 -5.13
N GLY A 114 -8.15 -8.87 -5.92
CA GLY A 114 -7.70 -7.50 -6.07
C GLY A 114 -7.36 -7.21 -7.53
N LEU A 115 -7.74 -6.03 -8.02
CA LEU A 115 -7.51 -5.61 -9.41
C LEU A 115 -6.55 -4.43 -9.42
N GLY A 116 -5.42 -4.60 -10.08
CA GLY A 116 -4.43 -3.56 -10.26
C GLY A 116 -4.38 -3.13 -11.72
N ILE A 117 -4.58 -1.84 -11.97
CA ILE A 117 -4.54 -1.25 -13.31
C ILE A 117 -3.52 -0.12 -13.32
N VAL A 118 -2.75 -0.03 -14.41
CA VAL A 118 -1.95 1.13 -14.78
C VAL A 118 -2.38 1.54 -16.17
N THR A 119 -2.96 2.74 -16.28
CA THR A 119 -3.50 3.21 -17.55
C THR A 119 -2.44 3.83 -18.43
N LYS A 120 -2.69 3.85 -19.74
CA LYS A 120 -1.85 4.55 -20.72
C LYS A 120 -1.63 6.01 -20.34
N ASP A 121 -2.70 6.69 -19.94
CA ASP A 121 -2.64 8.08 -19.50
C ASP A 121 -1.74 8.25 -18.28
N GLU A 122 -1.73 7.28 -17.36
CA GLU A 122 -0.86 7.32 -16.18
C GLU A 122 0.62 7.19 -16.56
N MET A 123 0.93 6.32 -17.54
CA MET A 123 2.29 6.10 -18.04
C MET A 123 2.84 7.32 -18.78
N THR A 124 1.98 8.07 -19.48
CA THR A 124 2.39 9.24 -20.27
C THR A 124 2.14 10.57 -19.56
N ALA A 125 1.57 10.56 -18.36
CA ALA A 125 1.29 11.77 -17.61
C ALA A 125 2.57 12.57 -17.33
N THR A 126 2.56 13.86 -17.65
CA THR A 126 3.67 14.79 -17.37
C THR A 126 3.46 15.55 -16.06
N SER A 127 4.56 16.04 -15.48
CA SER A 127 4.51 16.86 -14.27
C SER A 127 3.89 18.23 -14.57
N LYS A 128 2.96 18.69 -13.71
CA LYS A 128 2.34 20.01 -13.85
C LYS A 128 3.34 21.17 -13.75
N GLY A 129 4.42 20.98 -12.98
CA GLY A 129 5.44 22.01 -12.78
C GLY A 129 6.60 21.95 -13.79
N LYS A 130 6.79 20.81 -14.44
CA LYS A 130 7.87 20.53 -15.40
C LYS A 130 7.34 19.65 -16.53
N PRO A 131 6.65 20.23 -17.53
CA PRO A 131 5.98 19.48 -18.59
C PRO A 131 6.89 18.55 -19.39
N GLU A 132 8.20 18.82 -19.41
CA GLU A 132 9.23 18.00 -20.02
C GLU A 132 9.56 16.72 -19.23
N GLN A 133 9.06 16.58 -18.00
CA GLN A 133 9.28 15.43 -17.14
C GLN A 133 8.01 14.60 -16.96
N LEU A 134 8.16 13.28 -16.92
CA LEU A 134 7.07 12.39 -16.53
C LEU A 134 6.68 12.64 -15.07
N ARG A 135 5.38 12.59 -14.79
CA ARG A 135 4.83 12.73 -13.43
C ARG A 135 5.33 11.62 -12.51
N SER A 136 5.45 10.40 -13.04
CA SER A 136 5.99 9.26 -12.31
C SER A 136 6.84 8.41 -13.25
N PRO A 137 8.17 8.59 -13.24
CA PRO A 137 9.09 7.79 -14.06
C PRO A 137 8.96 6.28 -13.80
N VAL A 138 8.64 5.88 -12.56
CA VAL A 138 8.47 4.48 -12.18
C VAL A 138 7.25 3.85 -12.86
N VAL A 139 6.14 4.59 -12.96
CA VAL A 139 4.93 4.11 -13.66
C VAL A 139 5.24 3.84 -15.13
N ALA A 140 6.00 4.72 -15.79
CA ALA A 140 6.38 4.55 -17.19
C ALA A 140 7.41 3.43 -17.40
N ALA A 141 8.37 3.29 -16.48
CA ALA A 141 9.43 2.28 -16.59
C ALA A 141 8.93 0.86 -16.28
N HIS A 142 8.01 0.71 -15.34
CA HIS A 142 7.59 -0.60 -14.82
C HIS A 142 6.07 -0.72 -14.61
N PRO A 143 5.23 -0.43 -15.63
CA PRO A 143 3.78 -0.37 -15.47
C PRO A 143 3.16 -1.73 -15.11
N GLN A 144 3.67 -2.83 -15.69
CA GLN A 144 3.20 -4.18 -15.38
C GLN A 144 3.44 -4.56 -13.91
N LEU A 145 4.65 -4.31 -13.41
CA LEU A 145 5.00 -4.59 -12.01
C LEU A 145 4.16 -3.74 -11.05
N LEU A 146 3.87 -2.48 -11.41
CA LEU A 146 3.03 -1.62 -10.58
C LEU A 146 1.56 -2.09 -10.58
N ALA A 147 1.03 -2.51 -11.73
CA ALA A 147 -0.29 -3.13 -11.82
C ALA A 147 -0.37 -4.39 -10.95
N GLN A 148 0.62 -5.28 -11.04
CA GLN A 148 0.70 -6.47 -10.19
C GLN A 148 0.69 -6.11 -8.70
N LYS A 149 1.56 -5.20 -8.26
CA LYS A 149 1.63 -4.78 -6.84
C LYS A 149 0.33 -4.15 -6.34
N ARG A 150 -0.37 -3.38 -7.19
CA ARG A 150 -1.70 -2.81 -6.86
C ARG A 150 -2.73 -3.91 -6.67
N ALA A 151 -2.72 -4.93 -7.54
CA ALA A 151 -3.62 -6.07 -7.45
C ALA A 151 -3.40 -6.84 -6.14
N GLU A 152 -2.14 -7.20 -5.85
CA GLU A 152 -1.75 -7.92 -4.64
C GLU A 152 -2.08 -7.13 -3.38
N TRP A 153 -1.79 -5.83 -3.36
CA TRP A 153 -2.14 -4.95 -2.24
C TRP A 153 -3.65 -4.92 -1.97
N GLN A 154 -4.48 -4.79 -3.02
CA GLN A 154 -5.94 -4.81 -2.87
C GLN A 154 -6.44 -6.16 -2.34
N ALA A 155 -5.94 -7.28 -2.88
CA ALA A 155 -6.34 -8.62 -2.46
C ALA A 155 -5.97 -8.86 -0.99
N LEU A 156 -4.73 -8.55 -0.61
CA LEU A 156 -4.25 -8.67 0.78
C LEU A 156 -5.03 -7.79 1.74
N ARG A 157 -5.33 -6.55 1.36
CA ARG A 157 -6.10 -5.63 2.20
C ARG A 157 -7.51 -6.16 2.50
N ARG A 158 -8.15 -6.82 1.54
CA ARG A 158 -9.47 -7.43 1.73
C ARG A 158 -9.40 -8.70 2.57
N ALA A 159 -8.38 -9.52 2.35
CA ALA A 159 -8.17 -10.77 3.10
C ALA A 159 -7.71 -10.54 4.55
N PHE A 160 -6.90 -9.51 4.79
CA PHE A 160 -6.28 -9.19 6.07
C PHE A 160 -6.48 -7.71 6.40
N PRO A 161 -7.70 -7.28 6.74
CA PRO A 161 -8.00 -5.87 6.97
C PRO A 161 -7.27 -5.33 8.21
N ILE A 162 -6.68 -4.14 8.07
CA ILE A 162 -6.01 -3.42 9.17
C ILE A 162 -6.80 -2.14 9.47
N GLY A 163 -7.27 -2.01 10.71
CA GLY A 163 -7.95 -0.80 11.18
C GLY A 163 -9.44 -0.71 10.90
N GLU A 164 -10.05 -1.75 10.31
CA GLU A 164 -11.49 -1.95 10.38
C GLU A 164 -11.80 -2.49 11.78
N THR A 165 -12.49 -1.67 12.58
CA THR A 165 -12.76 -1.97 14.00
C THR A 165 -13.78 -3.09 14.11
N GLU A 166 -13.64 -3.91 15.16
CA GLU A 166 -14.61 -4.96 15.55
C GLU A 166 -16.04 -4.44 15.81
N GLY A 167 -16.33 -3.15 15.61
CA GLY A 167 -17.64 -2.51 15.79
C GLY A 167 -18.48 -2.34 14.51
N ASP A 168 -18.02 -2.79 13.35
CA ASP A 168 -18.79 -2.74 12.08
C ASP A 168 -19.35 -4.10 11.66
N LYS A 169 -19.17 -5.14 12.50
CA LYS A 169 -19.94 -6.37 12.39
C LYS A 169 -21.30 -6.09 13.02
N GLY A 170 -22.31 -5.91 12.16
CA GLY A 170 -23.65 -5.51 12.51
C GLY A 170 -24.14 -6.11 13.82
N GLY A 171 -24.46 -5.24 14.77
CA GLY A 171 -25.35 -5.60 15.85
C GLY A 171 -26.62 -6.14 15.22
N GLU A 172 -26.86 -7.45 15.38
CA GLU A 172 -28.18 -8.00 15.23
C GLU A 172 -29.07 -7.21 16.17
N VAL A 173 -29.97 -6.41 15.58
CA VAL A 173 -31.08 -5.83 16.32
C VAL A 173 -31.98 -7.02 16.63
N GLU A 174 -31.79 -7.63 17.80
CA GLU A 174 -32.81 -8.46 18.42
C GLU A 174 -34.04 -7.56 18.64
N ASN A 175 -35.03 -7.71 17.76
CA ASN A 175 -36.37 -7.20 18.01
C ASN A 175 -37.05 -8.17 18.98
N GLU A 176 -37.11 -7.81 20.26
CA GLU A 176 -38.11 -8.32 21.21
C GLU A 176 -39.47 -7.62 21.01
#